data_AF-A0A0C9RDJ2-F1
#
_entry.id   AF-A0A0C9RDJ2-F1
#
_cell.length_a   1.000
_cell.length_b   1.000
_cell.length_c   1.000
_cell.angle_alpha   90.00
_cell.angle_beta   90.00
_cell.angle_gamma   90.00
#
_symmetry.space_group_name_H-M   'P 1'
#
loop_
_entity.id
_entity.type
_entity.pdbx_description
1 polymer ?
#
loop_
_entity_poly.entity_id
_entity_poly.type
_entity_poly.pdbx_seq_one_letter_code
_entity_poly.pdbx_strand_id
1 'polypeptide(L)'
;MVDDAAMEDFQDLQNPDEEATAVVVGLAPDKFHYEELNQAFRLLLQGASLIAIHEGRYYKRGDGLALGPGAFIKGLEYSANIKAEVIGKPTKGFFEAALEGIPPQHAIMIGDDVRDDVAGAQAVGIRGFLVQTGKYRSGDETSISPPPTKVIPTFVEAVDEILREFSES
;
A
#
# COMPACT_ATOMS: atom_id res chain seq x y z
N MET A 1 5.09 3.71 18.60
CA MET A 1 5.77 4.98 18.28
C MET A 1 5.41 5.32 16.85
N VAL A 2 4.89 6.52 16.62
CA VAL A 2 4.40 6.99 15.31
C VAL A 2 5.43 7.98 14.75
N ASP A 3 5.62 7.98 13.43
CA ASP A 3 6.43 9.01 12.76
C ASP A 3 5.83 10.40 13.02
N ASP A 4 6.65 11.44 13.20
CA ASP A 4 6.15 12.78 13.53
C ASP A 4 5.18 13.30 12.46
N ALA A 5 5.40 12.94 11.18
CA ALA A 5 4.52 13.30 10.08
C ALA A 5 3.18 12.58 10.09
N ALA A 6 3.08 11.43 10.78
CA ALA A 6 1.84 10.69 10.96
C ALA A 6 1.18 10.99 12.32
N MET A 7 1.85 11.72 13.22
CA MET A 7 1.38 11.89 14.59
C MET A 7 -0.02 12.51 14.67
N GLU A 8 -0.33 13.47 13.79
CA GLU A 8 -1.65 14.12 13.71
C GLU A 8 -2.81 13.11 13.58
N ASP A 9 -2.62 12.04 12.81
CA ASP A 9 -3.65 11.02 12.57
C ASP A 9 -3.80 10.02 13.74
N PHE A 10 -2.84 9.99 14.68
CA PHE A 10 -2.79 9.00 15.78
C PHE A 10 -2.78 9.64 17.18
N GLN A 11 -2.97 10.95 17.29
CA GLN A 11 -2.97 11.65 18.59
C GLN A 11 -4.00 11.06 19.58
N ASP A 12 -5.20 10.77 19.09
CA ASP A 12 -6.29 10.22 19.91
C ASP A 12 -6.07 8.74 20.30
N LEU A 13 -5.05 8.09 19.74
CA LEU A 13 -4.75 6.67 19.95
C LEU A 13 -3.55 6.45 20.88
N GLN A 14 -2.91 7.53 21.35
CA GLN A 14 -1.77 7.45 22.26
C GLN A 14 -2.18 7.84 23.68
N ASN A 15 -2.37 6.83 24.53
CA ASN A 15 -2.41 7.02 25.98
C ASN A 15 -1.11 6.47 26.59
N PRO A 16 -0.19 7.32 27.09
CA PRO A 16 1.06 6.87 27.68
C PRO A 16 0.89 6.08 28.98
N ASP A 17 -0.29 6.16 29.62
CA ASP A 17 -0.62 5.42 30.83
C ASP A 17 -1.16 4.01 30.56
N GLU A 18 -1.35 3.64 29.28
CA GLU A 18 -1.86 2.33 28.86
C GLU A 18 -0.79 1.51 28.13
N GLU A 19 -0.85 0.19 28.29
CA GLU A 19 0.02 -0.72 27.54
C GLU A 19 -0.35 -0.72 26.05
N ALA A 20 0.65 -0.61 25.18
CA ALA A 20 0.44 -0.63 23.74
C ALA A 20 -0.08 -2.01 23.29
N THR A 21 -1.27 -2.04 22.70
CA THR A 21 -1.94 -3.27 22.24
C THR A 21 -1.68 -3.58 20.76
N ALA A 22 -1.04 -2.68 20.02
CA ALA A 22 -0.75 -2.85 18.60
C ALA A 22 0.56 -2.17 18.18
N VAL A 23 1.15 -2.70 17.11
CA VAL A 23 2.28 -2.14 16.37
C VAL A 23 1.81 -1.84 14.95
N VAL A 24 1.75 -0.57 14.59
CA VAL A 24 1.41 -0.12 13.23
C VAL A 24 2.69 0.20 12.47
N VAL A 25 2.88 -0.40 11.30
CA VAL A 25 4.07 -0.22 10.46
C VAL A 25 3.67 0.33 9.09
N GLY A 26 4.04 1.59 8.84
CA GLY A 26 4.05 2.21 7.51
C GLY A 26 5.47 2.38 7.00
N LEU A 27 5.67 3.21 5.97
CA LEU A 27 7.01 3.60 5.51
C LEU A 27 7.59 4.69 6.41
N ALA A 28 8.46 4.32 7.35
CA ALA A 28 9.14 5.25 8.27
C ALA A 28 10.66 5.01 8.27
N PRO A 29 11.39 5.47 7.23
CA PRO A 29 12.81 5.18 7.05
C PRO A 29 13.67 5.53 8.28
N ASP A 30 13.37 6.65 8.93
CA ASP A 30 14.14 7.13 10.09
C ASP A 30 13.87 6.30 11.36
N LYS A 31 12.84 5.46 11.36
CA LYS A 31 12.51 4.52 12.44
C LYS A 31 12.91 3.08 12.12
N PHE A 32 13.44 2.82 10.92
CA PHE A 32 13.84 1.49 10.48
C PHE A 32 15.28 1.15 10.89
N HIS A 33 15.54 1.22 12.19
CA HIS A 33 16.79 0.81 12.81
C HIS A 33 16.55 -0.19 13.94
N TYR A 34 17.64 -0.81 14.41
CA TYR A 34 17.57 -2.01 15.26
C TYR A 34 16.78 -1.77 16.55
N GLU A 35 16.99 -0.65 17.23
CA GLU A 35 16.39 -0.33 18.52
C GLU A 35 14.86 -0.29 18.42
N GLU A 36 14.32 0.40 17.41
CA GLU A 36 12.87 0.54 17.21
C GLU A 36 12.22 -0.77 16.78
N LEU A 37 12.86 -1.50 15.86
CA LEU A 37 12.38 -2.80 15.44
C LEU A 37 12.39 -3.80 16.61
N ASN A 38 13.39 -3.73 17.49
CA ASN A 38 13.46 -4.58 18.67
C ASN A 38 12.41 -4.19 19.74
N GLN A 39 12.08 -2.90 19.86
CA GLN A 39 10.96 -2.47 20.70
C GLN A 39 9.62 -2.99 20.16
N ALA A 40 9.37 -2.81 18.87
CA ALA A 40 8.19 -3.36 18.20
C ALA A 40 8.10 -4.88 18.41
N PHE A 41 9.19 -5.61 18.16
CA PHE A 41 9.27 -7.06 18.38
C PHE A 41 8.90 -7.48 19.80
N ARG A 42 9.36 -6.75 20.83
CA ARG A 42 9.03 -7.06 22.24
C ARG A 42 7.54 -6.88 22.53
N LEU A 43 6.90 -5.86 21.98
CA LEU A 43 5.45 -5.68 22.10
C LEU A 43 4.68 -6.83 21.44
N LEU A 44 5.14 -7.28 20.27
CA LEU A 44 4.54 -8.42 19.58
C LEU A 44 4.65 -9.72 20.40
N LEU A 45 5.77 -9.94 21.10
CA LEU A 45 5.92 -11.08 22.03
C LEU A 45 4.98 -11.00 23.24
N GLN A 46 4.53 -9.80 23.60
CA GLN A 46 3.55 -9.58 24.68
C GLN A 46 2.10 -9.73 24.20
N GLY A 47 1.89 -10.03 22.91
CA GLY A 47 0.57 -10.26 22.33
C GLY A 47 -0.02 -9.06 21.58
N ALA A 48 0.76 -7.99 21.37
CA ALA A 48 0.31 -6.88 20.53
C ALA A 48 0.07 -7.34 19.08
N SER A 49 -0.96 -6.79 18.43
CA SER A 49 -1.23 -7.03 17.01
C SER A 49 -0.21 -6.33 16.12
N LEU A 50 0.18 -6.95 15.00
CA LEU A 50 0.98 -6.30 13.96
C LEU A 50 0.07 -5.84 12.83
N ILE A 51 0.03 -4.54 12.57
CA ILE A 51 -0.77 -3.92 11.51
C ILE A 51 0.17 -3.27 10.51
N ALA A 52 0.07 -3.64 9.23
CA ALA A 52 0.85 -3.10 8.14
C ALA A 52 -0.01 -2.18 7.27
N ILE A 53 0.42 -0.93 7.08
CA ILE A 53 -0.28 -0.02 6.17
C ILE A 53 -0.21 -0.56 4.74
N HIS A 54 0.95 -1.06 4.31
CA HIS A 54 1.11 -1.81 3.06
C HIS A 54 2.42 -2.61 3.12
N GLU A 55 2.55 -3.66 2.30
CA GLU A 55 3.75 -4.52 2.27
C GLU A 55 4.62 -4.28 1.02
N GLY A 56 4.61 -3.04 0.52
CA GLY A 56 5.32 -2.66 -0.70
C GLY A 56 6.81 -3.05 -0.61
N ARG A 57 7.30 -3.77 -1.62
CA ARG A 57 8.68 -4.29 -1.66
C ARG A 57 9.71 -3.16 -1.77
N TYR A 58 9.42 -2.19 -2.63
CA TYR A 58 10.26 -1.03 -2.91
C TYR A 58 9.42 0.09 -3.51
N TYR A 59 9.99 1.29 -3.56
CA TYR A 59 9.41 2.46 -4.21
C TYR A 59 10.49 3.26 -4.94
N LYS A 60 10.08 4.13 -5.86
CA LYS A 60 10.97 4.96 -6.65
C LYS A 60 11.22 6.30 -5.93
N ARG A 61 12.49 6.66 -5.79
CA ARG A 61 13.00 7.97 -5.35
C ARG A 61 13.82 8.61 -6.48
N GLY A 62 14.23 9.87 -6.27
CA GLY A 62 15.06 10.61 -7.22
C GLY A 62 16.42 9.97 -7.49
N ASP A 63 16.96 9.21 -6.53
CA ASP A 63 18.25 8.52 -6.60
C ASP A 63 18.16 7.05 -7.01
N GLY A 64 16.96 6.47 -7.11
CA GLY A 64 16.81 5.06 -7.48
C GLY A 64 15.63 4.36 -6.84
N LEU A 65 15.73 3.04 -6.72
CA LEU A 65 14.79 2.23 -5.96
C LEU A 65 15.24 2.20 -4.50
N ALA A 66 14.28 2.37 -3.58
CA ALA A 66 14.49 2.27 -2.14
C ALA A 66 13.61 1.17 -1.54
N LEU A 67 14.05 0.59 -0.42
CA LEU A 67 13.32 -0.45 0.30
C LEU A 67 11.98 0.09 0.82
N GLY A 68 10.89 -0.62 0.53
CA GLY A 68 9.60 -0.34 1.13
C GLY A 68 9.46 -0.95 2.53
N PRO A 69 8.35 -0.69 3.22
CA PRO A 69 8.12 -1.19 4.57
C PRO A 69 8.01 -2.72 4.64
N GLY A 70 7.69 -3.39 3.53
CA GLY A 70 7.51 -4.83 3.47
C GLY A 70 8.73 -5.62 3.99
N ALA A 71 9.96 -5.13 3.75
CA ALA A 71 11.16 -5.79 4.26
C ALA A 71 11.19 -5.87 5.80
N PHE A 72 10.77 -4.79 6.46
CA PHE A 72 10.77 -4.66 7.92
C PHE A 72 9.59 -5.39 8.54
N ILE A 73 8.42 -5.31 7.91
CA ILE A 73 7.22 -6.08 8.31
C ILE A 73 7.53 -7.58 8.27
N LYS A 74 8.14 -8.09 7.18
CA LYS A 74 8.51 -9.51 7.08
C LYS A 74 9.57 -9.91 8.10
N GLY A 75 10.48 -9.01 8.47
CA GLY A 75 11.40 -9.23 9.59
C GLY A 75 10.68 -9.43 10.92
N LEU A 76 9.71 -8.56 11.24
CA LEU A 76 8.90 -8.66 12.46
C LEU A 76 8.00 -9.92 12.45
N GLU A 77 7.32 -10.20 11.34
CA GLU A 77 6.53 -11.43 11.16
C GLU A 77 7.37 -12.68 11.46
N TYR A 78 8.57 -12.74 10.88
CA TYR A 78 9.50 -13.86 11.05
C TYR A 78 9.96 -13.99 12.50
N SER A 79 10.42 -12.89 13.10
CA SER A 79 10.96 -12.89 14.46
C SER A 79 9.91 -13.22 15.52
N ALA A 80 8.68 -12.69 15.39
CA ALA A 80 7.59 -12.92 16.33
C ALA A 80 6.72 -14.15 15.99
N ASN A 81 6.95 -14.82 14.85
CA ASN A 81 6.15 -15.93 14.35
C ASN A 81 4.65 -15.60 14.26
N ILE A 82 4.34 -14.42 13.70
CA ILE A 82 2.98 -13.92 13.49
C ILE A 82 2.82 -13.44 12.04
N LYS A 83 1.58 -13.10 11.66
CA LYS A 83 1.28 -12.43 10.39
C LYS A 83 0.72 -11.05 10.64
N ALA A 84 1.18 -10.09 9.83
CA ALA A 84 0.65 -8.74 9.86
C ALA A 84 -0.76 -8.73 9.26
N GLU A 85 -1.65 -7.96 9.88
CA GLU A 85 -2.88 -7.53 9.23
C GLU A 85 -2.54 -6.38 8.28
N VAL A 86 -2.73 -6.60 6.97
CA VAL A 86 -2.46 -5.58 5.96
C VAL A 86 -3.75 -4.82 5.68
N ILE A 87 -3.73 -3.49 5.81
CA ILE A 87 -4.94 -2.66 5.63
C ILE A 87 -4.97 -1.88 4.31
N GLY A 88 -3.82 -1.61 3.69
CA GLY A 88 -3.74 -0.90 2.41
C GLY A 88 -3.85 -1.82 1.21
N LYS A 89 -3.39 -1.33 0.07
CA LYS A 89 -3.29 -2.12 -1.18
C LYS A 89 -2.46 -3.39 -0.98
N PRO A 90 -2.84 -4.53 -1.59
CA PRO A 90 -3.96 -4.75 -2.51
C PRO A 90 -5.28 -5.17 -1.83
N THR A 91 -5.48 -4.88 -0.54
CA THR A 91 -6.67 -5.40 0.16
C THR A 91 -7.97 -4.82 -0.37
N LYS A 92 -9.01 -5.65 -0.38
CA LYS A 92 -10.37 -5.28 -0.80
C LYS A 92 -10.90 -4.09 0.00
N GLY A 93 -10.68 -4.08 1.32
CA GLY A 93 -11.14 -3.01 2.20
C GLY A 93 -10.59 -1.63 1.82
N PHE A 94 -9.33 -1.54 1.38
CA PHE A 94 -8.73 -0.29 0.93
C PHE A 94 -9.48 0.31 -0.27
N PHE A 95 -9.75 -0.50 -1.30
CA PHE A 95 -10.44 -0.03 -2.49
C PHE A 95 -11.92 0.25 -2.24
N GLU A 96 -12.59 -0.57 -1.43
CA GLU A 96 -13.99 -0.35 -1.08
C GLU A 96 -14.18 0.93 -0.25
N ALA A 97 -13.25 1.24 0.65
CA ALA A 97 -13.27 2.49 1.40
C ALA A 97 -13.14 3.71 0.48
N ALA A 98 -12.24 3.65 -0.52
CA ALA A 98 -12.02 4.73 -1.48
C ALA A 98 -13.20 4.97 -2.44
N LEU A 99 -14.09 3.98 -2.61
CA LEU A 99 -15.26 4.13 -3.48
C LEU A 99 -16.38 4.95 -2.85
N GLU A 100 -16.47 5.03 -1.52
CA GLU A 100 -17.51 5.79 -0.80
C GLU A 100 -18.95 5.56 -1.33
N GLY A 101 -19.27 4.33 -1.75
CA GLY A 101 -20.57 3.95 -2.29
C GLY A 101 -20.73 4.08 -3.81
N ILE A 102 -19.71 4.57 -4.53
CA ILE A 102 -19.65 4.55 -5.99
C ILE A 102 -19.55 3.09 -6.47
N PRO A 103 -20.37 2.64 -7.45
CA PRO A 103 -20.21 1.32 -8.05
C PRO A 103 -18.80 1.14 -8.64
N PRO A 104 -18.09 0.03 -8.38
CA PRO A 104 -16.74 -0.19 -8.86
C PRO A 104 -16.55 0.02 -10.37
N GLN A 105 -17.58 -0.29 -11.17
CA GLN A 105 -17.54 -0.15 -12.63
C GLN A 105 -17.45 1.30 -13.10
N HIS A 106 -17.82 2.26 -12.23
CA HIS A 106 -17.74 3.70 -12.50
C HIS A 106 -16.42 4.32 -12.00
N ALA A 107 -15.51 3.53 -11.44
CA ALA A 107 -14.21 3.98 -11.00
C ALA A 107 -13.08 3.43 -11.90
N ILE A 108 -11.98 4.16 -11.93
CA ILE A 108 -10.74 3.75 -12.59
C ILE A 108 -9.60 3.94 -11.59
N MET A 109 -8.80 2.89 -11.39
CA MET A 109 -7.55 2.96 -10.64
C MET A 109 -6.41 3.19 -11.62
N ILE A 110 -5.68 4.30 -11.48
CA ILE A 110 -4.44 4.57 -12.22
C ILE A 110 -3.26 4.30 -11.28
N GLY A 111 -2.36 3.40 -11.66
CA GLY A 111 -1.23 3.02 -10.81
C GLY A 111 -0.03 2.49 -11.58
N ASP A 112 1.14 2.52 -10.96
CA ASP A 112 2.38 1.99 -11.51
C ASP A 112 2.76 0.62 -10.91
N ASP A 113 2.02 0.14 -9.90
CA ASP A 113 2.12 -1.22 -9.39
C ASP A 113 1.06 -2.12 -10.01
N VAL A 114 1.48 -3.09 -10.82
CA VAL A 114 0.52 -4.03 -11.41
C VAL A 114 -0.16 -4.93 -10.37
N ARG A 115 0.48 -5.22 -9.23
CA ARG A 115 -0.08 -6.09 -8.19
C ARG A 115 -0.87 -5.29 -7.16
N ASP A 116 -0.22 -4.29 -6.56
CA ASP A 116 -0.81 -3.56 -5.45
C ASP A 116 -1.93 -2.64 -5.93
N ASP A 117 -1.74 -1.95 -7.07
CA ASP A 117 -2.73 -1.00 -7.59
C ASP A 117 -3.74 -1.70 -8.49
N VAL A 118 -3.26 -2.28 -9.59
CA VAL A 118 -4.12 -2.72 -10.70
C VAL A 118 -4.85 -4.02 -10.35
N ALA A 119 -4.13 -5.07 -9.94
CA ALA A 119 -4.76 -6.33 -9.58
C ALA A 119 -5.68 -6.18 -8.35
N GLY A 120 -5.25 -5.41 -7.35
CA GLY A 120 -6.07 -5.09 -6.18
C GLY A 120 -7.39 -4.41 -6.56
N ALA A 121 -7.35 -3.38 -7.39
CA ALA A 121 -8.54 -2.68 -7.88
C ALA A 121 -9.44 -3.60 -8.73
N GLN A 122 -8.85 -4.38 -9.65
CA GLN A 122 -9.61 -5.29 -10.51
C GLN A 122 -10.28 -6.42 -9.72
N ALA A 123 -9.71 -6.85 -8.59
CA ALA A 123 -10.33 -7.85 -7.72
C ALA A 123 -11.65 -7.38 -7.10
N VAL A 124 -11.89 -6.07 -7.02
CA VAL A 124 -13.15 -5.48 -6.54
C VAL A 124 -14.02 -4.93 -7.67
N GLY A 125 -13.62 -5.15 -8.94
CA GLY A 125 -14.38 -4.73 -10.13
C GLY A 125 -14.10 -3.32 -10.63
N ILE A 126 -13.07 -2.65 -10.09
CA ILE A 126 -12.59 -1.35 -10.61
C ILE A 126 -11.74 -1.59 -11.86
N ARG A 127 -11.88 -0.75 -12.88
CA ARG A 127 -11.01 -0.80 -14.07
C ARG A 127 -9.60 -0.35 -13.70
N GLY A 128 -8.59 -1.14 -14.02
CA GLY A 128 -7.20 -0.88 -13.67
C GLY A 128 -6.39 -0.38 -14.86
N PHE A 129 -5.87 0.85 -14.80
CA PHE A 129 -4.99 1.46 -15.79
C PHE A 129 -3.55 1.43 -15.25
N LEU A 130 -2.70 0.60 -15.87
CA LEU A 130 -1.30 0.50 -15.53
C LEU A 130 -0.50 1.58 -16.28
N VAL A 131 0.15 2.49 -15.55
CA VAL A 131 1.05 3.48 -16.16
C VAL A 131 2.50 2.99 -16.20
N GLN A 132 3.21 3.26 -17.29
CA GLN A 132 4.59 2.81 -17.49
C GLN A 132 5.65 3.75 -16.88
N THR A 133 5.24 4.57 -15.91
CA THR A 133 6.11 5.44 -15.11
C THR A 133 6.47 4.81 -13.77
N GLY A 134 7.31 5.47 -12.97
CA GLY A 134 7.57 5.08 -11.58
C GLY A 134 8.28 3.73 -11.43
N LYS A 135 7.65 2.77 -10.73
CA LYS A 135 8.23 1.45 -10.45
C LYS A 135 7.90 0.37 -11.48
N TYR A 136 7.03 0.65 -12.45
CA TYR A 136 6.71 -0.26 -13.56
C TYR A 136 7.98 -0.84 -14.21
N ARG A 137 7.92 -2.13 -14.56
CA ARG A 137 8.93 -2.83 -15.35
C ARG A 137 8.28 -3.54 -16.53
N SER A 138 9.00 -3.59 -17.65
CA SER A 138 8.56 -4.35 -18.82
C SER A 138 8.24 -5.79 -18.44
N GLY A 139 7.02 -6.25 -18.78
CA GLY A 139 6.49 -7.56 -18.44
C GLY A 139 5.52 -7.55 -17.25
N ASP A 140 5.49 -6.48 -16.45
CA ASP A 140 4.54 -6.34 -15.34
C ASP A 140 3.08 -6.47 -15.82
N GLU A 141 2.76 -5.89 -16.98
CA GLU A 141 1.45 -5.91 -17.62
C GLU A 141 0.92 -7.32 -17.94
N THR A 142 1.81 -8.30 -18.00
CA THR A 142 1.47 -9.72 -18.22
C THR A 142 1.56 -10.58 -16.96
N SER A 143 1.93 -10.00 -15.82
CA SER A 143 2.24 -10.74 -14.59
C SER A 143 1.03 -11.03 -13.69
N ILE A 144 -0.15 -10.57 -14.09
CA ILE A 144 -1.43 -10.74 -13.40
C ILE A 144 -2.50 -11.29 -14.37
N SER A 145 -3.55 -11.90 -13.82
CA SER A 145 -4.73 -12.35 -14.57
C SER A 145 -6.00 -12.01 -13.78
N PRO A 146 -6.99 -11.32 -14.37
CA PRO A 146 -6.97 -10.74 -15.72
C PRO A 146 -5.89 -9.63 -15.88
N PRO A 147 -5.44 -9.34 -17.11
CA PRO A 147 -4.47 -8.27 -17.36
C PRO A 147 -5.04 -6.89 -16.97
N PRO A 148 -4.19 -5.85 -16.88
CA PRO A 148 -4.65 -4.46 -16.75
C PRO A 148 -5.70 -4.13 -17.81
N THR A 149 -6.72 -3.36 -17.44
CA THR A 149 -7.75 -2.88 -18.39
C THR A 149 -7.12 -2.07 -19.52
N LYS A 150 -6.15 -1.22 -19.18
CA LYS A 150 -5.27 -0.52 -20.13
C LYS A 150 -3.85 -0.45 -19.60
N VAL A 151 -2.88 -0.39 -20.52
CA VAL A 151 -1.48 -0.08 -20.25
C VAL A 151 -1.18 1.21 -21.00
N ILE A 152 -0.75 2.25 -20.27
CA ILE A 152 -0.65 3.61 -20.78
C ILE A 152 0.74 4.17 -20.42
N PRO A 153 1.43 4.93 -21.29
CA PRO A 153 2.79 5.32 -20.98
C PRO A 153 2.90 6.24 -19.76
N THR A 154 1.96 7.19 -19.58
CA THR A 154 1.99 8.19 -18.50
C THR A 154 0.63 8.43 -17.84
N PHE A 155 0.64 9.08 -16.67
CA PHE A 155 -0.57 9.55 -15.99
C PHE A 155 -1.36 10.55 -16.83
N VAL A 156 -0.68 11.47 -17.53
CA VAL A 156 -1.34 12.49 -18.36
C VAL A 156 -2.12 11.83 -19.50
N GLU A 157 -1.52 10.87 -20.19
CA GLU A 157 -2.21 10.11 -21.24
C GLU A 157 -3.34 9.25 -20.68
N ALA A 158 -3.22 8.77 -19.44
CA ALA A 158 -4.31 8.05 -18.78
C ALA A 158 -5.51 8.97 -18.54
N VAL A 159 -5.29 10.22 -18.12
CA VAL A 159 -6.35 11.23 -17.98
C VAL A 159 -6.99 11.55 -19.34
N ASP A 160 -6.19 11.77 -20.38
CA ASP A 160 -6.71 12.03 -21.73
C ASP A 160 -7.57 10.89 -22.25
N GLU A 161 -7.16 9.64 -21.98
CA GLU A 161 -7.91 8.45 -22.34
C GLU A 161 -9.26 8.37 -21.61
N ILE A 162 -9.28 8.66 -20.31
CA ILE A 162 -10.50 8.69 -19.50
C ILE A 162 -11.46 9.75 -20.04
N LEU A 163 -10.97 10.97 -20.30
CA LEU A 163 -11.79 12.06 -20.83
C LEU A 163 -12.39 11.72 -22.19
N ARG A 164 -11.63 11.02 -23.05
CA ARG A 164 -12.14 10.56 -24.35
C ARG A 164 -13.28 9.57 -24.18
N GLU A 165 -13.13 8.56 -23.32
CA GLU A 165 -14.20 7.59 -23.03
C GLU A 165 -15.48 8.26 -22.51
N PHE A 166 -15.35 9.26 -21.64
CA PHE A 166 -16.49 10.03 -21.14
C PHE A 166 -17.17 10.90 -22.21
N SER A 167 -16.43 11.35 -23.23
CA SER A 167 -17.00 12.14 -24.33
C SER A 167 -17.73 11.29 -25.39
N GLU A 168 -17.43 9.99 -25.44
CA GLU A 168 -17.98 9.03 -26.39
C GLU A 168 -19.14 8.19 -25.80
N SER A 169 -19.46 8.35 -24.51
CA SER A 169 -20.54 7.67 -23.79
C SER A 169 -21.78 8.55 -23.60
#